data_AF-A0A6J4X6M6-F1
#
_entry.id   AF-A0A6J4X6M6-F1
#
_cell.length_a   1.000
_cell.length_b   1.000
_cell.length_c   1.000
_cell.angle_alpha   90.00
_cell.angle_beta   90.00
_cell.angle_gamma   90.00
#
_symmetry.space_group_name_H-M   'P 1'
#
loop_
_entity.id
_entity.type
_entity.pdbx_description
1 polymer ?
#
loop_
_entity_poly.entity_id
_entity_poly.type
_entity_poly.pdbx_seq_one_letter_code
_entity_poly.pdbx_strand_id
1 'polypeptide(L)' 'MKELSLEKVFDLLGKSDIAGSDKELEKLCIRIRELVESNGEDWVRENRQTLLDQWEYIVRQGIIRDRATDNDG' A
#
# COMPACT_ATOMS: atom_id res chain seq x y z
N MET A 1 -17.19 2.16 3.08
CA MET A 1 -16.22 2.88 2.22
C MET A 1 -15.54 1.87 1.33
N LYS A 2 -15.34 2.18 0.04
CA LYS A 2 -14.91 1.22 -0.99
C LYS A 2 -13.37 1.18 -1.03
N GLU A 3 -12.78 0.01 -0.91
CA GLU A 3 -11.33 -0.18 -1.09
C GLU A 3 -10.90 0.24 -2.49
N LEU A 4 -9.67 0.75 -2.63
CA LEU A 4 -9.09 0.94 -3.95
C LEU A 4 -8.86 -0.43 -4.58
N SER A 5 -9.29 -0.61 -5.82
CA SER A 5 -8.97 -1.80 -6.60
C SER A 5 -7.47 -1.89 -6.81
N LEU A 6 -6.94 -3.12 -6.81
CA LEU A 6 -5.51 -3.37 -7.06
C LEU A 6 -5.03 -2.77 -8.39
N GLU A 7 -5.86 -2.83 -9.43
CA GLU A 7 -5.58 -2.21 -10.73
C GLU A 7 -5.34 -0.68 -10.61
N LYS A 8 -6.13 0.01 -9.80
CA LYS A 8 -5.96 1.45 -9.58
C LYS A 8 -4.69 1.76 -8.77
N VAL A 9 -4.33 0.88 -7.85
CA VAL A 9 -3.07 0.99 -7.09
C VAL A 9 -1.87 0.81 -8.02
N PHE A 10 -1.93 -0.14 -8.95
CA PHE A 10 -0.90 -0.33 -9.97
C PHE A 10 -0.76 0.88 -10.90
N ASP A 11 -1.88 1.50 -11.30
CA ASP A 11 -1.88 2.77 -12.05
C ASP A 11 -1.19 3.89 -11.27
N LEU A 12 -1.57 4.09 -10.00
CA LEU A 12 -1.01 5.14 -9.14
C LEU A 12 0.49 4.96 -8.89
N LEU A 13 0.93 3.71 -8.67
CA LEU A 13 2.33 3.38 -8.42
C LEU A 13 3.14 3.22 -9.72
N GLY A 14 2.48 3.11 -10.88
CA GLY A 14 3.11 2.90 -12.18
C GLY A 14 3.77 1.53 -12.33
N LYS A 15 3.38 0.54 -11.51
CA LYS A 15 3.97 -0.81 -11.50
C LYS A 15 2.92 -1.86 -11.15
N SER A 16 2.82 -2.89 -11.98
CA SER A 16 1.93 -4.05 -11.76
C SER A 16 2.63 -5.23 -11.08
N ASP A 17 3.96 -5.29 -11.15
CA ASP A 17 4.79 -6.31 -10.51
C ASP A 17 5.29 -5.79 -9.15
N ILE A 18 4.40 -5.81 -8.15
CA ILE A 18 4.70 -5.37 -6.78
C ILE A 18 4.91 -6.59 -5.90
N ALA A 19 5.97 -6.59 -5.09
CA ALA A 19 6.27 -7.68 -4.17
C ALA A 19 5.15 -7.85 -3.13
N GLY A 20 4.81 -9.10 -2.80
CA GLY A 20 3.83 -9.44 -1.78
C GLY A 20 2.86 -10.53 -2.24
N SER A 21 2.33 -11.27 -1.27
CA SER A 21 1.19 -12.18 -1.42
C SER A 21 -0.13 -11.43 -1.56
N ASP A 22 -1.20 -12.10 -1.97
CA ASP A 22 -2.53 -11.48 -2.14
C ASP A 22 -2.97 -10.68 -0.91
N LYS A 23 -2.76 -11.23 0.30
CA LYS A 23 -3.10 -10.55 1.56
C LYS A 23 -2.28 -9.30 1.82
N GLU A 24 -1.03 -9.30 1.38
CA GLU A 24 -0.15 -8.14 1.51
C GLU A 24 -0.57 -7.08 0.50
N LEU A 25 -0.91 -7.47 -0.73
CA LEU A 25 -1.45 -6.56 -1.74
C LEU A 25 -2.79 -5.94 -1.32
N GLU A 26 -3.67 -6.67 -0.63
CA GLU A 26 -4.88 -6.09 -0.01
C GLU A 26 -4.51 -4.97 1.00
N LYS A 27 -3.50 -5.21 1.84
CA LYS A 27 -3.00 -4.19 2.79
C LYS A 27 -2.37 -3.00 2.07
N LEU A 28 -1.66 -3.23 0.97
CA LEU A 28 -1.15 -2.15 0.12
C LEU A 28 -2.29 -1.29 -0.42
N CYS A 29 -3.38 -1.90 -0.91
CA CYS A 29 -4.55 -1.16 -1.39
C CYS A 29 -5.14 -0.24 -0.33
N ILE A 30 -5.25 -0.73 0.91
CA ILE A 30 -5.73 0.07 2.04
C ILE A 30 -4.76 1.23 2.32
N ARG A 31 -3.45 0.99 2.38
CA ARG A 31 -2.45 2.03 2.67
C ARG A 31 -2.37 3.11 1.60
N ILE A 32 -2.37 2.72 0.33
CA ILE A 32 -2.37 3.68 -0.78
C ILE A 32 -3.65 4.50 -0.77
N ARG A 33 -4.80 3.89 -0.45
CA ARG A 33 -6.06 4.64 -0.29
C ARG A 33 -5.95 5.70 0.82
N GLU A 34 -5.46 5.33 2.00
CA GLU A 34 -5.27 6.27 3.11
C GLU A 34 -4.36 7.45 2.70
N LEU A 35 -3.31 7.17 1.92
CA LEU A 35 -2.40 8.20 1.40
C LEU A 35 -3.06 9.11 0.38
N VAL A 36 -3.87 8.56 -0.54
CA VAL A 36 -4.66 9.34 -1.51
C VAL A 36 -5.69 10.22 -0.80
N GLU A 37 -6.39 9.68 0.21
CA GLU A 37 -7.38 10.45 0.97
C GLU A 37 -6.73 11.58 1.78
N SER A 38 -5.50 11.39 2.25
CA SER A 38 -4.79 12.38 3.08
C SER A 38 -4.01 13.43 2.27
N ASN A 39 -3.43 13.04 1.13
CA ASN A 39 -2.50 13.90 0.37
C ASN A 39 -2.93 14.16 -1.09
N GLY A 40 -3.88 13.38 -1.62
CA GLY A 40 -4.28 13.40 -3.02
C GLY A 40 -3.53 12.39 -3.89
N GLU A 41 -4.08 12.10 -5.08
CA GLU A 41 -3.49 11.15 -6.02
C GLU A 41 -2.15 11.63 -6.61
N ASP A 42 -2.03 12.94 -6.90
CA ASP A 42 -0.80 13.50 -7.48
C ASP A 42 0.39 13.31 -6.57
N TRP A 43 0.22 13.52 -5.27
CA TRP A 43 1.27 13.26 -4.29
C TRP A 43 1.73 11.80 -4.29
N VAL A 44 0.79 10.86 -4.41
CA VAL A 44 1.12 9.42 -4.50
C VAL A 44 1.91 9.12 -5.78
N ARG A 45 1.52 9.72 -6.91
CA ARG A 45 2.24 9.56 -8.18
C ARG A 45 3.66 10.15 -8.11
N GLU A 46 3.83 11.30 -7.48
CA GLU A 46 5.13 11.96 -7.29
C GLU A 46 6.05 11.14 -6.37
N ASN A 47 5.47 10.47 -5.36
CA ASN A 47 6.21 9.67 -4.38
C ASN A 47 6.25 8.17 -4.68
N ARG A 48 5.80 7.74 -5.88
CA ARG A 48 5.64 6.32 -6.23
C ARG A 48 6.88 5.47 -5.99
N GLN A 49 8.07 5.99 -6.31
CA GLN A 49 9.32 5.25 -6.15
C GLN A 49 9.60 4.99 -4.66
N THR A 50 9.51 6.03 -3.83
CA THR A 50 9.67 5.93 -2.38
C THR A 50 8.66 4.95 -1.77
N LEU A 51 7.39 4.99 -2.21
CA LEU A 51 6.35 4.09 -1.72
C LEU A 51 6.63 2.63 -2.09
N LEU A 52 7.10 2.38 -3.32
CA LEU A 52 7.49 1.05 -3.77
C LEU A 52 8.69 0.51 -3.00
N ASP A 53 9.73 1.32 -2.80
CA ASP A 53 10.91 0.95 -2.01
C ASP A 53 10.55 0.62 -0.55
N GLN A 54 9.72 1.46 0.08
CA GLN A 54 9.23 1.20 1.44
C GLN A 54 8.40 -0.06 1.52
N TRP A 55 7.51 -0.28 0.56
CA TRP A 55 6.67 -1.47 0.50
C TRP A 55 7.52 -2.74 0.35
N GLU A 56 8.45 -2.75 -0.60
CA GLU A 56 9.36 -3.87 -0.82
C GLU A 56 10.19 -4.16 0.43
N TYR A 57 10.68 -3.12 1.12
CA TYR A 57 11.39 -3.28 2.39
C TYR A 57 10.50 -3.94 3.46
N ILE A 58 9.26 -3.48 3.62
CA ILE A 58 8.31 -4.00 4.61
C ILE A 58 7.98 -5.48 4.34
N VAL A 59 7.70 -5.84 3.08
CA VAL A 59 7.42 -7.22 2.65
C VAL A 59 8.64 -8.11 2.91
N ARG A 60 9.84 -7.68 2.50
CA ARG A 60 11.07 -8.46 2.70
C ARG A 60 11.39 -8.72 4.16
N GLN A 61 11.05 -7.79 5.04
CA GLN A 61 11.27 -7.95 6.48
C GLN A 61 10.16 -8.74 7.19
N GLY A 62 9.05 -9.06 6.50
CA GLY A 62 7.88 -9.67 7.13
C GLY A 62 7.22 -8.78 8.20
N ILE A 63 7.42 -7.45 8.13
CA ILE A 63 6.94 -6.48 9.13
C ILE A 63 5.46 -6.10 8.89
N ILE A 64 4.75 -6.81 8.01
CA ILE A 64 3.33 -6.56 7.77
C ILE A 64 2.52 -7.03 8.97
N ARG A 65 2.44 -6.16 9.98
CA ARG A 65 1.60 -6.34 11.17
C ARG A 65 0.13 -6.30 10.73
N ASP A 66 -0.62 -7.29 11.18
CA ASP A 66 -2.05 -7.29 11.02
C ASP A 66 -2.65 -6.20 11.91
N ARG A 67 -3.40 -5.26 11.32
CA ARG A 67 -4.02 -4.15 12.06
C ARG A 67 -5.14 -4.64 13.01
N ALA A 68 -5.40 -5.94 13.10
CA ALA A 68 -6.29 -6.53 14.09
C ALA A 68 -5.66 -6.72 15.49
N THR A 69 -4.37 -6.42 15.68
CA THR A 69 -3.66 -6.56 16.98
C THR A 69 -3.31 -5.24 17.66
N ASP A 70 -4.17 -4.24 17.55
CA ASP A 70 -4.15 -3.06 18.43
C ASP A 70 -5.46 -3.01 19.23
N ASN A 71 -5.67 -4.00 20.10
CA ASN A 71 -6.57 -3.91 21.25
C ASN A 71 -6.26 -5.00 22.28
N ASP A 72 -5.15 -4.88 23.01
CA ASP A 72 -5.04 -5.27 24.43
C ASP A 72 -3.73 -4.72 25.00
N GLY A 73 -3.84 -3.93 26.08
CA GLY A 73 -2.75 -3.23 26.76
C GLY A 73 -3.26 -2.10 27.63
#